data_AF-A0A7G2SBG6-F1
#
_entry.id   AF-A0A7G2SBG6-F1
#
_cell.length_a   1.000
_cell.length_b   1.000
_cell.length_c   1.000
_cell.angle_alpha   90.00
_cell.angle_beta   90.00
_cell.angle_gamma   90.00
#
_symmetry.space_group_name_H-M   'P 1'
#
loop_
_entity.id
_entity.type
_entity.pdbx_description
1 polymer ?
#
loop_
_entity_poly.entity_id
_entity_poly.type
_entity_poly.pdbx_seq_one_letter_code
_entity_poly.pdbx_strand_id
1 'polypeptide(L)'
;MVRVRGQLDAPLLDVGAVREDYWERKEILLPSLSRLFKPKGWRRFFYKQQAPKIVIRRLTQSDWQEIEAKNFALRAEINEESLSLTPLINQYAAGKELSDSDLQKINDLGIKMRPITYTMLQTIIEEPKMSYDEVTMMIEILDDVDCDTLLSYVSLMTSEKASVMKRIYDKRMQEAEIITQ
;
A
#
# COMPACT_ATOMS: atom_id res chain seq x y z
N MET A 1 20.35 -30.19 -41.29
CA MET A 1 20.39 -29.62 -39.92
C MET A 1 20.25 -28.11 -40.04
N VAL A 2 19.03 -27.59 -39.95
CA VAL A 2 18.76 -26.16 -40.19
C VAL A 2 18.88 -25.42 -38.87
N ARG A 3 19.89 -24.54 -38.74
CA ARG A 3 20.00 -23.60 -37.63
C ARG A 3 19.11 -22.39 -37.93
N VAL A 4 18.07 -22.19 -37.12
CA VAL A 4 17.26 -20.99 -37.14
C VAL A 4 18.02 -19.90 -36.37
N ARG A 5 18.51 -18.88 -37.08
CA ARG A 5 19.06 -17.65 -36.51
C ARG A 5 17.89 -16.86 -35.88
N GLY A 6 17.93 -16.62 -34.57
CA GLY A 6 17.10 -15.60 -33.93
C GLY A 6 16.34 -15.99 -32.66
N GLN A 7 16.50 -17.20 -32.12
CA GLN A 7 15.70 -17.66 -30.96
C GLN A 7 16.47 -17.91 -29.65
N LEU A 8 17.74 -17.47 -29.54
CA LEU A 8 18.61 -17.84 -28.42
C LEU A 8 19.39 -16.70 -27.75
N ASP A 9 18.91 -15.46 -27.76
CA ASP A 9 19.61 -14.36 -27.04
C ASP A 9 18.68 -13.44 -26.22
N ALA A 10 17.44 -13.84 -25.95
CA ALA A 10 16.67 -13.18 -24.89
C ALA A 10 16.96 -13.89 -23.57
N PRO A 11 17.42 -13.20 -22.52
CA PRO A 11 17.54 -13.82 -21.20
C PRO A 11 16.18 -14.39 -20.80
N LEU A 12 16.18 -15.60 -20.25
CA LEU A 12 14.97 -16.18 -19.66
C LEU A 12 14.47 -15.24 -18.56
N LEU A 13 13.17 -15.01 -18.50
CA LEU A 13 12.55 -14.18 -17.47
C LEU A 13 12.91 -14.74 -16.09
N ASP A 14 13.73 -14.00 -15.34
CA ASP A 14 14.02 -14.35 -13.96
C ASP A 14 12.82 -13.96 -13.09
N VAL A 15 12.02 -14.97 -12.75
CA VAL A 15 10.84 -14.80 -11.88
C VAL A 15 11.25 -14.30 -10.49
N GLY A 16 12.50 -14.53 -10.04
CA GLY A 16 13.07 -13.97 -8.81
C GLY A 16 13.21 -12.45 -8.91
N ALA A 17 13.93 -11.96 -9.91
CA ALA A 17 14.09 -10.53 -10.18
C ALA A 17 12.74 -9.83 -10.41
N VAL A 18 11.80 -10.47 -11.12
CA VAL A 18 10.43 -9.95 -11.30
C VAL A 18 9.70 -9.84 -9.97
N ARG A 19 9.85 -10.81 -9.06
CA ARG A 19 9.23 -10.74 -7.73
C ARG A 19 9.85 -9.61 -6.93
N GLU A 20 11.17 -9.47 -6.92
CA GLU A 20 11.85 -8.39 -6.20
C GLU A 20 11.39 -7.01 -6.70
N ASP A 21 11.46 -6.77 -8.01
CA ASP A 21 11.00 -5.52 -8.62
C ASP A 21 9.50 -5.25 -8.39
N TYR A 22 8.66 -6.30 -8.49
CA TYR A 22 7.23 -6.22 -8.16
C TYR A 22 6.95 -5.77 -6.73
N TRP A 23 7.85 -6.09 -5.79
CA TRP A 23 7.75 -5.66 -4.40
C TRP A 23 8.36 -4.29 -4.14
N GLU A 24 9.29 -3.84 -4.97
CA GLU A 24 9.98 -2.56 -4.81
C GLU A 24 9.15 -1.39 -5.33
N ARG A 25 8.51 -1.55 -6.50
CA ARG A 25 7.75 -0.50 -7.18
C ARG A 25 6.53 -1.08 -7.91
N LYS A 26 5.39 -0.43 -7.77
CA LYS A 26 4.15 -0.87 -8.43
C LYS A 26 3.34 0.28 -8.97
N GLU A 27 2.90 0.15 -10.22
CA GLU A 27 1.92 1.03 -10.81
C GLU A 27 0.50 0.58 -10.46
N ILE A 28 -0.32 1.52 -9.99
CA ILE A 28 -1.72 1.31 -9.65
C ILE A 28 -2.55 2.26 -10.52
N LEU A 29 -3.50 1.69 -11.25
CA LEU A 29 -4.48 2.47 -12.00
C LEU A 29 -5.62 2.88 -11.07
N LEU A 30 -6.12 4.11 -11.26
CA LEU A 30 -7.27 4.68 -10.57
C LEU A 30 -8.38 5.03 -11.58
N PRO A 31 -9.07 4.03 -12.17
CA PRO A 31 -10.15 4.22 -13.14
C PRO A 31 -11.22 5.23 -12.74
N SER A 32 -11.58 5.30 -11.45
CA SER A 32 -12.60 6.23 -10.93
C SER A 32 -12.24 7.70 -11.18
N LEU A 33 -10.94 8.01 -11.23
CA LEU A 33 -10.40 9.34 -11.50
C LEU A 33 -10.34 9.67 -12.99
N SER A 34 -10.57 8.71 -13.89
CA SER A 34 -10.51 8.92 -15.34
C SER A 34 -11.43 10.04 -15.81
N ARG A 35 -12.53 10.29 -15.09
CA ARG A 35 -13.48 11.38 -15.38
C ARG A 35 -12.83 12.77 -15.36
N LEU A 36 -11.76 12.94 -14.59
CA LEU A 36 -11.03 14.21 -14.45
C LEU A 36 -10.12 14.48 -15.66
N PHE A 37 -9.72 13.45 -16.40
CA PHE A 37 -8.75 13.52 -17.49
C PHE A 37 -9.37 13.34 -18.88
N LYS A 38 -10.67 13.64 -19.02
CA LYS A 38 -11.35 13.59 -20.33
C LYS A 38 -10.70 14.61 -21.28
N PRO A 39 -10.17 14.20 -22.45
CA PRO A 39 -9.63 15.13 -23.42
C PRO A 39 -10.71 16.16 -23.78
N LYS A 40 -10.35 17.44 -23.94
CA LYS A 40 -11.28 18.52 -24.31
C LYS A 40 -11.01 18.99 -25.76
N GLY A 41 -12.06 19.45 -26.44
CA GLY A 41 -11.98 19.98 -27.81
C GLY A 41 -11.65 18.93 -28.87
N TRP A 42 -11.06 19.37 -29.99
CA TRP A 42 -10.71 18.54 -31.15
C TRP A 42 -9.75 17.39 -30.83
N ARG A 43 -9.03 17.46 -29.71
CA ARG A 43 -8.17 16.37 -29.21
C ARG A 43 -8.95 15.09 -28.86
N ARG A 44 -10.27 15.16 -28.60
CA ARG A 44 -11.10 13.96 -28.35
C ARG A 44 -11.10 12.97 -29.52
N PHE A 45 -10.92 13.45 -30.75
CA PHE A 45 -10.90 12.60 -31.94
C PHE A 45 -9.60 11.78 -32.09
N PHE A 46 -8.54 12.18 -31.38
CA PHE A 46 -7.20 11.57 -31.51
C PHE A 46 -6.73 10.85 -30.25
N TYR A 47 -7.31 11.12 -29.08
CA TYR A 47 -6.85 10.56 -27.80
C TYR A 47 -7.95 9.74 -27.10
N LYS A 48 -7.59 8.52 -26.69
CA LYS A 48 -8.41 7.69 -25.80
C LYS A 48 -8.26 8.19 -24.35
N GLN A 49 -9.35 8.15 -23.60
CA GLN A 49 -9.33 8.42 -22.16
C GLN A 49 -8.47 7.35 -21.49
N GLN A 50 -7.49 7.77 -20.67
CA GLN A 50 -6.63 6.87 -19.91
C GLN A 50 -6.96 6.99 -18.42
N ALA A 51 -6.92 5.86 -17.71
CA ALA A 51 -7.02 5.87 -16.26
C ALA A 51 -5.76 6.52 -15.68
N PRO A 52 -5.91 7.47 -14.73
CA PRO A 52 -4.80 7.98 -13.95
C PRO A 52 -4.08 6.84 -13.28
N LYS A 53 -2.78 7.01 -13.08
CA LYS A 53 -1.95 6.04 -12.37
C LYS A 53 -1.16 6.71 -11.27
N ILE A 54 -0.94 5.97 -10.21
CA ILE A 54 0.06 6.28 -9.21
C ILE A 54 1.12 5.19 -9.19
N VAL A 55 2.31 5.54 -8.75
CA VAL A 55 3.39 4.61 -8.47
C VAL A 55 3.56 4.56 -6.98
N ILE A 56 3.50 3.36 -6.42
CA ILE A 56 3.83 3.08 -5.04
C ILE A 56 5.17 2.39 -4.95
N ARG A 57 5.89 2.62 -3.86
CA ARG A 57 7.14 1.95 -3.55
C ARG A 57 7.10 1.28 -2.19
N ARG A 58 8.06 0.38 -1.96
CA ARG A 58 8.26 -0.19 -0.64
C ARG A 58 8.73 0.81 0.39
N LEU A 59 8.15 0.73 1.58
CA LEU A 59 8.61 1.44 2.77
C LEU A 59 9.96 0.88 3.22
N THR A 60 10.92 1.78 3.39
CA THR A 60 12.21 1.51 4.03
C THR A 60 12.08 1.56 5.55
N GLN A 61 13.10 1.12 6.27
CA GLN A 61 13.11 1.18 7.74
C GLN A 61 12.99 2.62 8.27
N SER A 62 13.64 3.58 7.61
CA SER A 62 13.53 5.00 8.00
C SER A 62 12.13 5.56 7.75
N ASP A 63 11.49 5.17 6.64
CA ASP A 63 10.10 5.58 6.37
C ASP A 63 9.17 5.08 7.48
N TRP A 64 9.36 3.84 7.93
CA TRP A 64 8.59 3.25 9.03
C TRP A 64 8.75 4.02 10.33
N GLN A 65 9.99 4.36 10.69
CA GLN A 65 10.28 5.15 11.89
C GLN A 65 9.63 6.53 11.81
N GLU A 66 9.65 7.17 10.64
CA GLU A 66 9.01 8.46 10.43
C GLU A 66 7.49 8.38 10.58
N ILE A 67 6.85 7.36 9.98
CA ILE A 67 5.40 7.11 10.12
C ILE A 67 5.04 6.85 11.58
N GLU A 68 5.83 6.03 12.28
CA GLU A 68 5.64 5.73 13.70
C GLU A 68 5.76 6.99 14.56
N ALA A 69 6.80 7.80 14.35
CA ALA A 69 7.02 9.03 15.10
C ALA A 69 5.89 10.04 14.88
N LYS A 70 5.44 10.24 13.63
CA LYS A 70 4.34 11.15 13.30
C LYS A 70 3.00 10.74 13.91
N ASN A 71 2.78 9.43 14.07
CA ASN A 71 1.50 8.89 14.51
C ASN A 71 1.54 8.35 15.95
N PHE A 72 2.58 8.62 16.73
CA PHE A 72 2.80 7.97 18.03
C PHE A 72 1.61 8.12 18.99
N ALA A 73 1.12 9.36 19.20
CA ALA A 73 0.01 9.63 20.12
C ALA A 73 -1.29 8.93 19.67
N LEU A 74 -1.65 9.10 18.40
CA LEU A 74 -2.84 8.49 17.81
C LEU A 74 -2.77 6.95 17.85
N ARG A 75 -1.59 6.37 17.63
CA ARG A 75 -1.38 4.92 17.75
C ARG A 75 -1.56 4.42 19.18
N ALA A 76 -1.11 5.16 20.17
CA ALA A 76 -1.30 4.78 21.58
C ALA A 76 -2.79 4.70 21.92
N GLU A 77 -3.57 5.70 21.53
CA GLU A 77 -5.03 5.74 21.71
C GLU A 77 -5.73 4.58 20.99
N ILE A 78 -5.39 4.36 19.71
CA ILE A 78 -6.00 3.28 18.90
C ILE A 78 -5.64 1.89 19.43
N ASN A 79 -4.44 1.71 19.99
CA ASN A 79 -4.00 0.39 20.45
C ASN A 79 -4.87 -0.14 21.60
N GLU A 80 -5.21 0.72 22.57
CA GLU A 80 -6.09 0.34 23.68
C GLU A 80 -7.49 -0.07 23.17
N GLU A 81 -8.05 0.72 22.25
CA GLU A 81 -9.37 0.46 21.67
C GLU A 81 -9.37 -0.80 20.77
N SER A 82 -8.33 -0.98 19.96
CA SER A 82 -8.16 -2.16 19.09
C SER A 82 -8.05 -3.46 19.89
N LEU A 83 -7.35 -3.45 21.02
CA LEU A 83 -7.28 -4.62 21.91
C LEU A 83 -8.66 -5.00 22.45
N SER A 84 -9.47 -4.01 22.82
CA SER A 84 -10.85 -4.25 23.29
C SER A 84 -11.77 -4.81 22.20
N LEU A 85 -11.52 -4.45 20.93
CA LEU A 85 -12.31 -4.87 19.77
C LEU A 85 -11.77 -6.12 19.07
N THR A 86 -10.59 -6.63 19.45
CA THR A 86 -9.95 -7.81 18.84
C THR A 86 -10.88 -9.02 18.74
N PRO A 87 -11.69 -9.39 19.75
CA PRO A 87 -12.62 -10.50 19.63
C PRO A 87 -13.68 -10.28 18.54
N LEU A 88 -14.19 -9.05 18.41
CA LEU A 88 -15.19 -8.68 17.40
C LEU A 88 -14.57 -8.68 16.00
N ILE A 89 -13.36 -8.12 15.86
CA ILE A 89 -12.59 -8.12 14.60
C ILE A 89 -12.34 -9.56 14.13
N ASN A 90 -11.94 -10.46 15.04
CA ASN A 90 -11.71 -11.88 14.71
C ASN A 90 -12.99 -12.60 14.30
N GLN A 91 -14.13 -12.28 14.92
CA GLN A 91 -15.43 -12.83 14.52
C GLN A 91 -15.83 -12.32 13.13
N TYR A 92 -15.69 -11.03 12.87
CA TYR A 92 -15.93 -10.41 11.57
C TYR A 92 -15.07 -11.04 10.47
N ALA A 93 -13.76 -11.17 10.72
CA ALA A 93 -12.81 -11.78 9.79
C ALA A 93 -13.11 -13.27 9.52
N ALA A 94 -13.71 -13.97 10.48
CA ALA A 94 -14.18 -15.35 10.31
C ALA A 94 -15.52 -15.45 9.55
N GLY A 95 -16.07 -14.33 9.07
CA GLY A 95 -17.34 -14.28 8.33
C GLY A 95 -18.56 -14.50 9.21
N LYS A 96 -18.44 -14.31 10.53
CA LYS A 96 -19.59 -14.39 11.45
C LYS A 96 -20.40 -13.11 11.36
N GLU A 97 -21.72 -13.25 11.39
CA GLU A 97 -22.62 -12.11 11.53
C GLU A 97 -22.38 -11.41 12.87
N LEU A 98 -22.25 -10.10 12.81
CA LEU A 98 -22.14 -9.21 13.97
C LEU A 98 -23.41 -8.37 14.09
N SER A 99 -23.67 -7.88 15.30
CA SER A 99 -24.74 -6.90 15.49
C SER A 99 -24.38 -5.57 14.81
N ASP A 100 -25.38 -4.78 14.42
CA ASP A 100 -25.16 -3.44 13.86
C ASP A 100 -24.32 -2.56 14.80
N SER A 101 -24.50 -2.69 16.11
CA SER A 101 -23.70 -1.97 17.11
C SER A 101 -22.23 -2.40 17.11
N ASP A 102 -21.93 -3.68 16.91
CA ASP A 102 -20.56 -4.17 16.86
C ASP A 102 -19.88 -3.83 15.53
N LEU A 103 -20.63 -3.86 14.42
CA LEU A 103 -20.17 -3.34 13.13
C LEU A 103 -19.84 -1.84 13.23
N GLN A 104 -20.68 -1.06 13.92
CA GLN A 104 -20.41 0.36 14.14
C GLN A 104 -19.10 0.59 14.90
N LYS A 105 -18.81 -0.18 15.96
CA LYS A 105 -17.55 -0.06 16.70
C LYS A 105 -16.33 -0.36 15.83
N ILE A 106 -16.42 -1.38 14.97
CA ILE A 106 -15.35 -1.71 14.03
C ILE A 106 -15.17 -0.58 13.01
N ASN A 107 -16.27 -0.02 12.50
CA ASN A 107 -16.24 1.13 11.58
C ASN A 107 -15.63 2.37 12.23
N ASP A 108 -16.00 2.67 13.48
CA ASP A 108 -15.47 3.82 14.23
C ASP A 108 -13.95 3.69 14.44
N LEU A 109 -13.47 2.49 14.79
CA LEU A 109 -12.04 2.19 14.83
C LEU A 109 -11.39 2.39 13.46
N GLY A 110 -12.03 1.90 12.39
CA GLY A 110 -11.58 2.10 11.01
C GLY A 110 -11.43 3.59 10.64
N ILE A 111 -12.39 4.43 11.03
CA ILE A 111 -12.35 5.88 10.82
C ILE A 111 -11.18 6.50 11.59
N LYS A 112 -10.98 6.12 12.86
CA LYS A 112 -9.86 6.60 13.68
C LYS A 112 -8.49 6.22 13.11
N MET A 113 -8.38 5.07 12.44
CA MET A 113 -7.13 4.63 11.80
C MET A 113 -6.79 5.39 10.51
N ARG A 114 -7.76 6.07 9.86
CA ARG A 114 -7.55 6.73 8.55
C ARG A 114 -6.35 7.68 8.50
N PRO A 115 -6.07 8.55 9.50
CA PRO A 115 -4.92 9.44 9.44
C PRO A 115 -3.58 8.70 9.36
N ILE A 116 -3.47 7.56 10.05
CA ILE A 116 -2.28 6.70 10.00
C ILE A 116 -2.14 6.12 8.58
N THR A 117 -3.25 5.59 8.05
CA THR A 117 -3.32 5.04 6.69
C THR A 117 -2.98 6.08 5.63
N TYR A 118 -3.44 7.32 5.76
CA TYR A 118 -3.14 8.42 4.84
C TYR A 118 -1.67 8.85 4.94
N THR A 119 -1.10 8.85 6.15
CA THR A 119 0.35 9.06 6.33
C THR A 119 1.15 7.96 5.65
N MET A 120 0.71 6.69 5.76
CA MET A 120 1.36 5.58 5.06
C MET A 120 1.29 5.75 3.54
N LEU A 121 0.12 6.09 3.00
CA LEU A 121 -0.06 6.37 1.58
C LEU A 121 0.82 7.53 1.10
N GLN A 122 0.89 8.64 1.84
CA GLN A 122 1.76 9.77 1.53
C GLN A 122 3.23 9.35 1.37
N THR A 123 3.68 8.43 2.20
CA THR A 123 5.06 7.94 2.19
C THR A 123 5.31 6.89 1.10
N ILE A 124 4.35 5.98 0.90
CA ILE A 124 4.40 4.89 -0.08
C ILE A 124 4.28 5.41 -1.52
N ILE A 125 3.46 6.44 -1.76
CA ILE A 125 3.27 7.00 -3.09
C ILE A 125 4.53 7.77 -3.49
N GLU A 126 5.16 7.27 -4.55
CA GLU A 126 6.35 7.84 -5.15
C GLU A 126 5.98 8.84 -6.25
N GLU A 127 5.04 8.48 -7.11
CA GLU A 127 4.63 9.32 -8.26
C GLU A 127 3.09 9.33 -8.43
N PRO A 128 2.46 10.51 -8.57
CA PRO A 128 3.02 11.82 -8.26
C PRO A 128 3.32 11.91 -6.76
N LYS A 129 4.36 12.66 -6.38
CA LYS A 129 4.61 12.90 -4.97
C LYS A 129 3.49 13.78 -4.42
N MET A 130 2.78 13.27 -3.42
CA MET A 130 1.64 13.95 -2.80
C MET A 130 1.92 14.31 -1.34
N SER A 131 1.39 15.43 -0.92
CA SER A 131 1.23 15.83 0.47
C SER A 131 0.10 15.06 1.14
N TYR A 132 0.03 15.12 2.47
CA TYR A 132 -1.05 14.49 3.24
C TYR A 132 -2.44 14.98 2.80
N ASP A 133 -2.58 16.28 2.56
CA ASP A 133 -3.84 16.89 2.13
C ASP A 133 -4.25 16.41 0.73
N GLU A 134 -3.28 16.28 -0.19
CA GLU A 134 -3.53 15.74 -1.52
C GLU A 134 -3.93 14.26 -1.50
N VAL A 135 -3.31 13.46 -0.62
CA VAL A 135 -3.73 12.06 -0.40
C VAL A 135 -5.14 12.00 0.16
N THR A 136 -5.47 12.86 1.12
CA THR A 136 -6.80 12.93 1.73
C THR A 136 -7.85 13.28 0.67
N MET A 137 -7.62 14.35 -0.10
CA MET A 137 -8.50 14.74 -1.21
C MET A 137 -8.66 13.64 -2.24
N MET A 138 -7.57 12.92 -2.58
CA MET A 138 -7.64 11.80 -3.52
C MET A 138 -8.56 10.70 -2.98
N ILE A 139 -8.35 10.24 -1.74
CA ILE A 139 -9.15 9.17 -1.15
C ILE A 139 -10.63 9.54 -1.09
N GLU A 140 -10.97 10.79 -0.77
CA GLU A 140 -12.37 11.25 -0.71
C GLU A 140 -13.12 11.23 -2.05
N ILE A 141 -12.40 11.28 -3.18
CA ILE A 141 -13.00 11.30 -4.52
C ILE A 141 -12.94 9.97 -5.25
N LEU A 142 -12.20 8.98 -4.71
CA LEU A 142 -12.17 7.62 -5.23
C LEU A 142 -13.52 6.94 -4.98
N ASP A 143 -13.85 5.97 -5.84
CA ASP A 143 -14.91 5.03 -5.51
C ASP A 143 -14.39 3.96 -4.54
N ASP A 144 -15.32 3.17 -4.00
CA ASP A 144 -15.01 2.14 -3.00
C ASP A 144 -13.99 1.11 -3.53
N VAL A 145 -14.06 0.76 -4.82
CA VAL A 145 -13.19 -0.24 -5.44
C VAL A 145 -11.75 0.25 -5.52
N ASP A 146 -11.53 1.48 -5.99
CA ASP A 146 -10.18 2.05 -6.07
C ASP A 146 -9.63 2.35 -4.67
N CYS A 147 -10.49 2.77 -3.74
CA CYS A 147 -10.12 2.98 -2.34
C CYS A 147 -9.66 1.67 -1.69
N ASP A 148 -10.46 0.61 -1.76
CA ASP A 148 -10.14 -0.72 -1.22
C ASP A 148 -8.87 -1.27 -1.86
N THR A 149 -8.70 -1.06 -3.17
CA THR A 149 -7.48 -1.46 -3.88
C THR A 149 -6.25 -0.78 -3.29
N LEU A 150 -6.28 0.55 -3.10
CA LEU A 150 -5.17 1.28 -2.47
C LEU A 150 -4.91 0.85 -1.03
N LEU A 151 -5.96 0.70 -0.23
CA LEU A 151 -5.86 0.28 1.16
C LEU A 151 -5.30 -1.14 1.28
N SER A 152 -5.65 -2.04 0.35
CA SER A 152 -5.07 -3.38 0.30
C SER A 152 -3.55 -3.36 0.10
N TYR A 153 -3.01 -2.41 -0.67
CA TYR A 153 -1.57 -2.23 -0.79
C TYR A 153 -0.95 -1.70 0.49
N VAL A 154 -1.60 -0.76 1.17
CA VAL A 154 -1.13 -0.34 2.51
C VAL A 154 -1.06 -1.54 3.44
N SER A 155 -2.12 -2.35 3.51
CA SER A 155 -2.15 -3.59 4.32
C SER A 155 -1.08 -4.59 3.89
N LEU A 156 -0.84 -4.78 2.59
CA LEU A 156 0.19 -5.69 2.08
C LEU A 156 1.60 -5.25 2.47
N MET A 157 1.87 -3.95 2.40
CA MET A 157 3.17 -3.37 2.71
C MET A 157 3.41 -3.26 4.22
N THR A 158 2.33 -3.25 5.02
CA THR A 158 2.36 -3.17 6.49
C THR A 158 2.22 -4.53 7.19
N SER A 159 1.68 -5.54 6.50
CA SER A 159 1.48 -6.91 6.97
C SER A 159 2.79 -7.62 7.31
N GLU A 160 2.70 -8.57 8.24
CA GLU A 160 3.80 -9.21 8.97
C GLU A 160 5.01 -9.65 8.12
N LYS A 161 4.90 -9.94 6.82
CA LYS A 161 6.08 -10.24 5.98
C LYS A 161 7.08 -9.08 5.91
N ALA A 162 6.62 -7.84 5.94
CA ALA A 162 7.50 -6.67 6.06
C ALA A 162 8.15 -6.59 7.45
N SER A 163 7.39 -6.93 8.50
CA SER A 163 7.90 -7.00 9.88
C SER A 163 8.85 -8.19 10.13
N VAL A 164 8.66 -9.31 9.42
CA VAL A 164 9.52 -10.50 9.42
C VAL A 164 10.81 -10.20 8.66
N MET A 165 10.74 -9.49 7.52
CA MET A 165 11.95 -8.99 6.85
C MET A 165 12.70 -7.96 7.70
N LYS A 166 12.01 -7.06 8.41
CA LYS A 166 12.61 -6.14 9.39
C LYS A 166 13.30 -6.92 10.52
N ARG A 167 12.64 -7.91 11.13
CA ARG A 167 13.24 -8.78 12.15
C ARG A 167 14.45 -9.56 11.64
N ILE A 168 14.42 -10.06 10.41
CA ILE A 168 15.55 -10.78 9.79
C ILE A 168 16.71 -9.82 9.51
N TYR A 169 16.43 -8.61 9.03
CA TYR A 169 17.43 -7.58 8.77
C TYR A 169 18.09 -7.07 10.05
N ASP A 170 17.30 -6.71 11.07
CA ASP A 170 17.78 -6.27 12.38
C ASP A 170 18.64 -7.35 13.05
N LYS A 171 18.24 -8.63 12.93
CA LYS A 171 19.03 -9.76 13.43
C LYS A 171 20.37 -9.92 12.70
N ARG A 172 20.41 -9.74 11.38
CA ARG A 172 21.65 -9.79 10.59
C ARG A 172 22.59 -8.63 10.86
N MET A 173 22.07 -7.43 11.13
CA MET A 173 22.88 -6.27 11.53
C MET A 173 23.51 -6.48 12.91
N GLN A 174 22.76 -7.00 13.88
CA GLN A 174 23.30 -7.37 15.19
C GLN A 174 24.38 -8.46 15.10
N GLU A 175 24.17 -9.47 14.26
CA GLU A 175 25.18 -10.52 14.01
C GLU A 175 26.45 -9.96 13.34
N ALA A 176 26.32 -8.98 12.44
CA ALA A 176 27.46 -8.33 11.79
C ALA A 176 28.29 -7.46 12.76
N GLU A 177 27.63 -6.72 13.67
CA GLU A 177 28.30 -5.90 14.68
C GLU A 177 29.13 -6.73 15.67
N ILE A 178 28.65 -7.93 16.02
CA ILE A 178 29.34 -8.87 16.92
C ILE A 178 30.61 -9.46 16.27
N ILE A 179 30.66 -9.59 14.94
CA ILE A 179 31.82 -10.15 14.22
C ILE A 179 32.94 -9.11 14.00
N THR A 180 32.63 -7.83 14.16
CA THR A 180 33.59 -6.71 14.00
C THR A 180 34.21 -6.19 15.30
N GLN A 181 33.93 -6.83 16.45
CA GLN A 181 34.62 -6.61 17.74
C GLN A 181 35.59 -7.76 18.04
#